data_AF-A0A535G2X1-F1
#
_entry.id   AF-A0A535G2X1-F1
#
_cell.length_a   1.000
_cell.length_b   1.000
_cell.length_c   1.000
_cell.angle_alpha   90.00
_cell.angle_beta   90.00
_cell.angle_gamma   90.00
#
_symmetry.space_group_name_H-M   'P 1'
#
loop_
_entity.id
_entity.type
_entity.pdbx_description
1 polymer ?
#
loop_
_entity_poly.entity_id
_entity_poly.type
_entity_poly.pdbx_seq_one_letter_code
_entity_poly.pdbx_strand_id
1 'polypeptide(L)'
;MTPPPHAARASRRGHVLTSECAAGGWTAAWPVYDTQYQMTLTISARALAGAILFSIALAGCGTPAASTSGTNLQVVAGQNFWGSIAAQLGGTHVSVTSIVTNPNADPHDYESNPQDARAFATANYVILNGAGYDEWASKLLAGNPNPGRRVFTIADLLHQKAGDNPHFWYNPSWVDQVADI
;
A
#
# COMPACT_ATOMS: atom_id res chain seq x y z
N MET A 1 24.13 -10.68 40.87
CA MET A 1 23.76 -11.59 41.97
C MET A 1 22.46 -11.10 42.62
N THR A 2 21.43 -11.93 42.51
CA THR A 2 20.31 -12.27 43.43
C THR A 2 20.40 -11.83 44.91
N PRO A 3 19.30 -11.89 45.72
CA PRO A 3 17.84 -11.80 45.46
C PRO A 3 17.06 -11.07 46.64
N PRO A 4 15.86 -11.49 47.14
CA PRO A 4 14.67 -10.64 47.42
C PRO A 4 14.24 -10.75 48.92
N PRO A 5 12.99 -11.12 49.37
CA PRO A 5 11.58 -10.77 49.07
C PRO A 5 10.77 -10.41 50.35
N HIS A 6 9.48 -10.06 50.26
CA HIS A 6 8.44 -10.41 51.26
C HIS A 6 7.06 -10.37 50.56
N ALA A 7 6.34 -11.48 50.35
CA ALA A 7 5.48 -12.23 51.29
C ALA A 7 4.27 -11.38 51.77
N ALA A 8 3.01 -11.83 51.85
CA ALA A 8 2.32 -13.11 51.68
C ALA A 8 0.79 -12.87 51.81
N ARG A 9 0.00 -13.97 51.72
CA ARG A 9 -1.25 -14.31 52.47
C ARG A 9 -2.47 -14.56 51.55
N ALA A 10 -2.80 -15.82 51.24
CA ALA A 10 -3.63 -16.81 51.96
C ALA A 10 -5.15 -16.54 51.85
N SER A 11 -5.93 -17.34 51.11
CA SER A 11 -6.53 -18.66 51.44
C SER A 11 -7.88 -18.56 52.17
N ARG A 12 -8.97 -19.02 51.51
CA ARG A 12 -9.82 -20.17 51.92
C ARG A 12 -11.20 -20.19 51.21
N ARG A 13 -11.60 -21.41 50.81
CA ARG A 13 -12.92 -22.10 50.88
C ARG A 13 -14.16 -21.35 50.38
N GLY A 14 -15.12 -21.92 49.64
CA GLY A 14 -15.46 -23.30 49.30
C GLY A 14 -16.98 -23.38 49.02
N HIS A 15 -17.43 -24.54 48.53
CA HIS A 15 -18.80 -25.07 48.47
C HIS A 15 -19.59 -25.04 47.15
N VAL A 16 -20.32 -26.14 47.01
CA VAL A 16 -20.82 -26.86 45.84
C VAL A 16 -22.29 -27.18 46.10
N LEU A 17 -23.13 -26.90 45.10
CA LEU A 17 -24.38 -27.57 44.62
C LEU A 17 -25.61 -27.85 45.52
N THR A 18 -26.73 -28.04 44.77
CA THR A 18 -28.03 -28.73 45.01
C THR A 18 -29.21 -27.76 45.28
N SER A 19 -30.16 -27.58 44.33
CA SER A 19 -31.43 -28.32 44.03
C SER A 19 -32.48 -28.16 45.17
N GLU A 20 -33.81 -28.01 45.02
CA GLU A 20 -34.83 -28.15 43.96
C GLU A 20 -36.19 -27.61 44.52
N CYS A 21 -37.14 -27.31 43.61
CA CYS A 21 -38.62 -27.47 43.68
C CYS A 21 -39.60 -26.67 44.61
N ALA A 22 -40.77 -26.44 43.98
CA ALA A 22 -42.16 -26.23 44.47
C ALA A 22 -42.66 -24.78 44.63
N ALA A 23 -43.92 -24.39 44.42
CA ALA A 23 -45.11 -24.86 43.68
C ALA A 23 -46.24 -23.82 43.95
N GLY A 24 -47.18 -23.60 43.02
CA GLY A 24 -48.48 -22.92 43.23
C GLY A 24 -48.45 -21.38 43.09
N GLY A 25 -49.37 -20.67 42.44
CA GLY A 25 -50.73 -20.98 41.97
C GLY A 25 -51.71 -19.96 42.55
N TRP A 26 -52.04 -18.88 41.83
CA TRP A 26 -53.20 -18.01 42.11
C TRP A 26 -53.81 -17.47 40.81
N THR A 27 -55.12 -17.69 40.68
CA THR A 27 -56.01 -17.32 39.58
C THR A 27 -56.72 -15.99 39.85
N ALA A 28 -56.98 -15.19 38.81
CA ALA A 28 -58.05 -14.18 38.81
C ALA A 28 -58.70 -14.09 37.41
N ALA A 29 -59.99 -14.42 37.34
CA ALA A 29 -60.93 -14.08 36.26
C ALA A 29 -61.43 -12.62 36.50
N TRP A 30 -61.81 -11.81 35.51
CA TRP A 30 -62.99 -11.85 34.61
C TRP A 30 -62.85 -10.72 33.52
N PRO A 31 -63.88 -10.35 32.73
CA PRO A 31 -64.41 -10.99 31.54
C PRO A 31 -64.32 -10.10 30.26
N VAL A 32 -64.57 -10.79 29.14
CA VAL A 32 -64.86 -10.39 27.76
C VAL A 32 -65.29 -8.93 27.51
N TYR A 33 -64.54 -8.25 26.63
CA TYR A 33 -65.10 -7.26 25.69
C TYR A 33 -64.71 -7.65 24.26
N ASP A 34 -65.77 -7.99 23.53
CA ASP A 34 -66.06 -7.73 22.12
C ASP A 34 -64.96 -7.91 21.06
N THR A 35 -65.16 -8.98 20.30
CA THR A 35 -64.96 -9.06 18.85
C THR A 35 -65.15 -7.73 18.11
N GLN A 36 -64.14 -7.29 17.37
CA GLN A 36 -64.22 -6.80 15.98
C GLN A 36 -62.81 -6.35 15.55
N TYR A 37 -62.57 -6.24 14.23
CA TYR A 37 -61.29 -5.97 13.56
C TYR A 37 -60.45 -7.21 13.23
N GLN A 38 -61.08 -8.16 12.55
CA GLN A 38 -60.44 -8.84 11.43
C GLN A 38 -60.12 -7.78 10.34
N MET A 39 -58.98 -7.10 10.44
CA MET A 39 -58.37 -6.44 9.28
C MET A 39 -57.37 -7.41 8.67
N THR A 40 -57.90 -8.37 7.92
CA THR A 40 -57.11 -9.15 6.97
C THR A 40 -56.60 -8.19 5.89
N LEU A 41 -55.39 -7.66 6.06
CA LEU A 41 -54.65 -7.09 4.94
C LEU A 41 -54.27 -8.24 4.02
N THR A 42 -55.09 -8.46 2.99
CA THR A 42 -54.66 -9.19 1.79
C THR A 42 -53.61 -8.35 1.10
N ILE A 43 -52.36 -8.46 1.55
CA ILE A 43 -51.20 -7.96 0.81
C ILE A 43 -51.11 -8.85 -0.42
N SER A 44 -51.63 -8.36 -1.54
CA SER A 44 -51.53 -9.02 -2.84
C SER A 44 -50.06 -9.39 -3.10
N ALA A 45 -49.80 -10.68 -3.36
CA ALA A 45 -48.46 -11.28 -3.56
C ALA A 45 -47.61 -10.61 -4.67
N ARG A 46 -48.19 -9.70 -5.45
CA ARG A 46 -47.49 -8.89 -6.45
C ARG A 46 -46.63 -7.76 -5.86
N ALA A 47 -46.92 -7.31 -4.63
CA ALA A 47 -46.13 -6.26 -3.98
C ALA A 47 -44.81 -6.79 -3.39
N LEU A 48 -44.72 -8.06 -3.03
CA LEU A 48 -43.46 -8.67 -2.56
C LEU A 48 -42.47 -8.99 -3.69
N ALA A 49 -42.95 -9.24 -4.92
CA ALA A 49 -42.07 -9.57 -6.05
C ALA A 49 -41.27 -8.35 -6.56
N GLY A 50 -41.82 -7.13 -6.44
CA GLY A 50 -41.15 -5.91 -6.88
C GLY A 50 -40.02 -5.45 -5.95
N ALA A 51 -40.17 -5.64 -4.64
CA ALA A 51 -39.17 -5.20 -3.65
C ALA A 51 -37.90 -6.09 -3.63
N ILE A 52 -38.05 -7.38 -3.97
CA ILE A 52 -36.92 -8.31 -4.04
C ILE A 52 -36.06 -8.05 -5.28
N LEU A 53 -36.66 -7.68 -6.41
CA LEU A 53 -35.93 -7.35 -7.65
C LEU A 53 -35.18 -6.01 -7.58
N PHE A 54 -35.68 -5.03 -6.82
CA PHE A 54 -34.98 -3.75 -6.63
C PHE A 54 -33.76 -3.86 -5.70
N SER A 55 -33.73 -4.85 -4.81
CA SER A 55 -32.61 -5.09 -3.89
C SER A 55 -31.41 -5.76 -4.58
N ILE A 56 -31.62 -6.46 -5.69
CA ILE A 56 -30.56 -7.13 -6.47
C ILE A 56 -29.86 -6.14 -7.42
N ALA A 57 -30.52 -5.05 -7.82
CA ALA A 57 -29.96 -4.05 -8.72
C ALA A 57 -28.88 -3.16 -8.07
N LEU A 58 -28.83 -3.07 -6.73
CA LEU A 58 -27.84 -2.26 -6.02
C LEU A 58 -26.60 -3.03 -5.54
N ALA A 59 -26.61 -4.36 -5.64
CA ALA A 59 -25.46 -5.21 -5.29
C ALA A 59 -24.43 -5.36 -6.44
N GLY A 60 -24.67 -4.75 -7.60
CA GLY A 60 -23.82 -4.86 -8.79
C GLY A 60 -22.74 -3.77 -8.93
N CYS A 61 -22.82 -2.67 -8.18
CA CYS A 61 -21.82 -1.59 -8.22
C CYS A 61 -20.80 -1.75 -7.09
N GLY A 62 -20.07 -2.85 -7.14
CA GLY A 62 -19.12 -3.19 -6.10
C GLY A 62 -18.31 -4.40 -6.49
N THR A 63 -17.80 -4.44 -7.72
CA THR A 63 -16.54 -5.16 -7.93
C THR A 63 -15.57 -4.55 -6.91
N PRO A 64 -15.09 -5.30 -5.90
CA PRO A 64 -13.85 -4.90 -5.27
C PRO A 64 -12.90 -4.86 -6.45
N ALA A 65 -12.45 -3.66 -6.85
CA ALA A 65 -11.23 -3.60 -7.60
C ALA A 65 -10.28 -4.42 -6.74
N ALA A 66 -9.89 -5.60 -7.24
CA ALA A 66 -8.73 -6.26 -6.69
C ALA A 66 -7.69 -5.16 -6.77
N SER A 67 -7.36 -4.57 -5.61
CA SER A 67 -6.11 -3.85 -5.47
C SER A 67 -5.11 -4.92 -5.82
N THR A 68 -4.72 -4.95 -7.09
CA THR A 68 -3.51 -5.61 -7.51
C THR A 68 -2.49 -4.83 -6.70
N SER A 69 -2.21 -5.31 -5.49
CA SER A 69 -0.95 -5.05 -4.80
C SER A 69 0.12 -5.77 -5.63
N GLY A 70 0.19 -5.44 -6.92
CA GLY A 70 1.32 -5.67 -7.76
C GLY A 70 2.41 -4.89 -7.06
N THR A 71 3.46 -5.60 -6.68
CA THR A 71 4.59 -5.01 -6.02
C THR A 71 5.08 -3.88 -6.92
N ASN A 72 4.89 -2.63 -6.49
CA ASN A 72 5.34 -1.48 -7.28
C ASN A 72 6.84 -1.63 -7.51
N LEU A 73 7.27 -1.47 -8.76
CA LEU A 73 8.67 -1.57 -9.12
C LEU A 73 9.41 -0.41 -8.45
N GLN A 74 10.41 -0.75 -7.65
CA GLN A 74 11.25 0.23 -6.99
C GLN A 74 12.26 0.77 -8.01
N VAL A 75 12.12 2.04 -8.37
CA VAL A 75 12.99 2.74 -9.32
C VAL A 75 13.81 3.76 -8.56
N VAL A 76 15.12 3.75 -8.73
CA VAL A 76 16.00 4.80 -8.23
C VAL A 76 16.53 5.59 -9.41
N ALA A 77 16.39 6.92 -9.37
CA ALA A 77 16.97 7.82 -10.37
C ALA A 77 18.08 8.65 -9.71
N GLY A 78 19.23 8.75 -10.37
CA GLY A 78 20.34 9.60 -9.91
C GLY A 78 19.90 11.05 -9.76
N GLN A 79 19.16 11.57 -10.74
CA GLN A 79 18.65 12.93 -10.77
C GLN A 79 17.12 12.97 -10.79
N ASN A 80 16.55 14.01 -10.19
CA ASN A 80 15.11 14.21 -10.09
C ASN A 80 14.39 14.34 -11.43
N PHE A 81 15.02 14.88 -12.46
CA PHE A 81 14.40 15.06 -13.76
C PHE A 81 14.15 13.73 -14.48
N TRP A 82 15.13 12.81 -14.47
CA TRP A 82 14.92 11.43 -14.95
C TRP A 82 13.92 10.68 -14.08
N GLY A 83 13.95 10.89 -12.76
CA GLY A 83 12.96 10.32 -11.85
C GLY A 83 11.54 10.81 -12.12
N SER A 84 11.37 12.10 -12.47
CA SER A 84 10.08 12.69 -12.82
C SER A 84 9.51 12.06 -14.09
N ILE A 85 10.33 11.82 -15.11
CA ILE A 85 9.90 11.10 -16.31
C ILE A 85 9.52 9.66 -15.98
N ALA A 86 10.37 8.94 -15.24
CA ALA A 86 10.08 7.56 -14.86
C ALA A 86 8.77 7.43 -14.07
N ALA A 87 8.47 8.39 -13.20
CA ALA A 87 7.22 8.43 -12.44
C ALA A 87 6.01 8.67 -13.35
N GLN A 88 6.14 9.55 -14.35
CA GLN A 88 5.07 9.83 -15.33
C GLN A 88 4.80 8.63 -16.24
N LEU A 89 5.85 7.96 -16.73
CA LEU A 89 5.73 6.80 -17.61
C LEU A 89 5.21 5.56 -16.84
N GLY A 90 5.72 5.32 -15.64
CA GLY A 90 5.36 4.14 -14.85
C GLY A 90 4.04 4.28 -14.08
N GLY A 91 3.55 5.49 -13.85
CA GLY A 91 2.29 5.75 -13.16
C GLY A 91 2.21 5.04 -11.81
N THR A 92 1.09 4.34 -11.57
CA THR A 92 0.86 3.60 -10.31
C THR A 92 1.68 2.31 -10.17
N HIS A 93 2.39 1.87 -11.21
CA HIS A 93 3.18 0.63 -11.21
C HIS A 93 4.59 0.80 -10.66
N VAL A 94 5.04 2.02 -10.45
CA VAL A 94 6.40 2.33 -9.99
C VAL A 94 6.38 3.14 -8.71
N SER A 95 7.43 2.96 -7.91
CA SER A 95 7.77 3.83 -6.78
C SER A 95 9.15 4.40 -7.04
N VAL A 96 9.20 5.70 -7.35
CA VAL A 96 10.44 6.36 -7.78
C VAL A 96 11.09 7.09 -6.61
N THR A 97 12.37 6.82 -6.38
CA THR A 97 13.23 7.57 -5.47
C THR A 97 14.29 8.32 -6.28
N SER A 98 14.32 9.64 -6.19
CA SER A 98 15.38 10.46 -6.78
C SER A 98 16.42 10.84 -5.74
N ILE A 99 17.70 10.71 -6.08
CA ILE A 99 18.81 10.97 -5.14
C ILE A 99 19.14 12.46 -5.10
N VAL A 100 19.55 13.03 -6.23
CA VAL A 100 19.85 14.46 -6.35
C VAL A 100 18.55 15.20 -6.70
N THR A 101 17.99 15.89 -5.70
CA THR A 101 16.70 16.58 -5.81
C THR A 101 16.78 18.10 -5.68
N ASN A 102 17.87 18.63 -5.11
CA ASN A 102 18.09 20.06 -5.03
C ASN A 102 18.51 20.60 -6.41
N PRO A 103 17.71 21.48 -7.05
CA PRO A 103 18.03 22.00 -8.38
C PRO A 103 19.27 22.91 -8.41
N ASN A 104 19.76 23.37 -7.26
CA ASN A 104 20.97 24.19 -7.15
C ASN A 104 22.23 23.35 -6.83
N ALA A 105 22.09 22.04 -6.60
CA ALA A 105 23.24 21.17 -6.34
C ALA A 105 23.86 20.72 -7.66
N ASP A 106 25.19 20.72 -7.74
CA ASP A 106 25.91 20.09 -8.83
C ASP A 106 25.92 18.55 -8.63
N PRO A 107 25.35 17.75 -9.54
CA PRO A 107 25.39 16.30 -9.43
C PRO A 107 26.80 15.69 -9.49
N HIS A 108 27.78 16.39 -10.08
CA HIS A 108 29.18 15.97 -10.10
C HIS A 108 29.81 15.96 -8.71
N ASP A 109 29.41 16.92 -7.86
CA ASP A 109 29.94 17.11 -6.51
C ASP A 109 29.09 16.38 -5.44
N TYR A 110 28.07 15.63 -5.85
CA TYR A 110 27.21 14.92 -4.91
C TYR A 110 27.97 13.79 -4.20
N GLU A 111 27.90 13.81 -2.86
CA GLU A 111 28.41 12.72 -2.03
C GLU A 111 27.25 11.87 -1.53
N SER A 112 27.31 10.58 -1.85
CA SER A 112 26.29 9.62 -1.47
C SER A 112 26.29 9.34 0.03
N ASN A 113 25.13 8.97 0.56
CA ASN A 113 24.93 8.66 1.97
C ASN A 113 24.35 7.24 2.18
N PRO A 114 24.28 6.74 3.43
CA PRO A 114 23.77 5.40 3.72
C PRO A 114 22.30 5.14 3.29
N GLN A 115 21.48 6.18 3.20
CA GLN A 115 20.10 6.05 2.71
C GLN A 115 20.09 5.78 1.20
N ASP A 116 20.97 6.42 0.44
CA ASP A 116 21.10 6.17 -1.00
C ASP A 116 21.58 4.74 -1.25
N ALA A 117 22.56 4.26 -0.48
CA ALA A 117 23.03 2.88 -0.55
C ALA A 117 21.88 1.87 -0.33
N ARG A 118 20.99 2.15 0.63
CA ARG A 118 19.80 1.31 0.88
C ARG A 118 18.80 1.37 -0.27
N ALA A 119 18.60 2.55 -0.85
CA ALA A 119 17.74 2.71 -2.02
C ALA A 119 18.28 1.86 -3.20
N PHE A 120 19.58 1.96 -3.50
CA PHE A 120 20.24 1.16 -4.54
C PHE A 120 20.15 -0.34 -4.25
N ALA A 121 20.34 -0.76 -2.99
CA ALA A 121 20.29 -2.18 -2.61
C ALA A 121 18.93 -2.84 -2.89
N THR A 122 17.83 -2.10 -2.77
CA THR A 122 16.46 -2.61 -2.91
C THR A 122 15.82 -2.28 -4.25
N ALA A 123 16.46 -1.48 -5.09
CA ALA A 123 15.96 -1.08 -6.38
C ALA A 123 15.80 -2.25 -7.36
N ASN A 124 14.67 -2.32 -8.04
CA ASN A 124 14.48 -3.15 -9.23
C ASN A 124 15.13 -2.50 -10.45
N TYR A 125 15.06 -1.17 -10.52
CA TYR A 125 15.57 -0.35 -11.61
C TYR A 125 16.40 0.81 -11.09
N VAL A 126 17.51 1.11 -11.77
CA VAL A 126 18.32 2.30 -11.53
C VAL A 126 18.47 3.07 -12.83
N ILE A 127 18.24 4.37 -12.80
CA ILE A 127 18.41 5.28 -13.94
C ILE A 127 19.53 6.26 -13.58
N LEU A 128 20.60 6.23 -14.35
CA LEU A 128 21.76 7.11 -14.23
C LEU A 128 21.93 7.92 -15.50
N ASN A 129 22.42 9.15 -15.37
CA ASN A 129 22.72 9.98 -16.51
C ASN A 129 23.96 9.46 -17.25
N GLY A 130 25.03 9.11 -16.53
CA GLY A 130 26.29 8.69 -17.13
C GLY A 130 27.11 9.86 -17.70
N ALA A 131 28.09 9.52 -18.55
CA ALA A 131 29.08 10.47 -19.11
C ALA A 131 29.87 11.28 -18.06
N GLY A 132 29.96 10.79 -16.83
CA GLY A 132 30.65 11.45 -15.72
C GLY A 132 29.76 12.31 -14.81
N TYR A 133 28.44 12.37 -15.06
CA TYR A 133 27.51 13.21 -14.28
C TYR A 133 27.23 12.70 -12.87
N ASP A 134 27.25 11.37 -12.70
CA ASP A 134 26.87 10.68 -11.48
C ASP A 134 27.82 9.54 -11.14
N GLU A 135 29.14 9.80 -11.23
CA GLU A 135 30.17 8.81 -10.93
C GLU A 135 30.07 8.24 -9.51
N TRP A 136 29.53 9.01 -8.55
CA TRP A 136 29.25 8.55 -7.19
C TRP A 136 28.33 7.31 -7.15
N ALA A 137 27.42 7.15 -8.11
CA ALA A 137 26.48 6.04 -8.16
C ALA A 137 27.17 4.70 -8.46
N SER A 138 28.33 4.72 -9.13
CA SER A 138 29.10 3.50 -9.43
C SER A 138 29.52 2.77 -8.16
N LYS A 139 29.93 3.51 -7.12
CA LYS A 139 30.30 2.96 -5.80
C LYS A 139 29.09 2.32 -5.11
N LEU A 140 27.92 2.94 -5.21
CA LEU A 140 26.67 2.40 -4.66
C LEU A 140 26.25 1.10 -5.35
N LEU A 141 26.37 1.03 -6.69
CA LEU A 141 26.09 -0.18 -7.45
C LEU A 141 27.06 -1.32 -7.08
N ALA A 142 28.36 -1.01 -7.03
CA ALA A 142 29.40 -1.99 -6.69
C ALA A 142 29.27 -2.50 -5.24
N GLY A 143 28.91 -1.62 -4.30
CA GLY A 143 28.69 -1.98 -2.89
C GLY A 143 27.40 -2.78 -2.65
N ASN A 144 26.47 -2.80 -3.61
CA ASN A 144 25.18 -3.47 -3.49
C ASN A 144 24.89 -4.35 -4.72
N PRO A 145 25.67 -5.41 -4.99
CA PRO A 145 25.48 -6.24 -6.16
C PRO A 145 24.11 -6.93 -6.12
N ASN A 146 23.34 -6.82 -7.21
CA ASN A 146 22.04 -7.46 -7.35
C ASN A 146 21.85 -7.90 -8.82
N PRO A 147 21.86 -9.21 -9.13
CA PRO A 147 21.72 -9.69 -10.50
C PRO A 147 20.33 -9.48 -11.09
N GLY A 148 19.31 -9.24 -10.26
CA GLY A 148 17.95 -8.93 -10.71
C GLY A 148 17.69 -7.44 -10.97
N ARG A 149 18.64 -6.55 -10.65
CA ARG A 149 18.50 -5.11 -10.85
C ARG A 149 18.88 -4.73 -12.27
N ARG A 150 18.00 -3.97 -12.94
CA ARG A 150 18.29 -3.40 -14.26
C ARG A 150 18.82 -1.98 -14.08
N VAL A 151 19.90 -1.65 -14.77
CA VAL A 151 20.50 -0.31 -14.75
C VAL A 151 20.41 0.28 -16.14
N PHE A 152 19.86 1.48 -16.23
CA PHE A 152 19.79 2.28 -17.45
C PHE A 152 20.73 3.46 -17.30
N THR A 153 21.75 3.54 -18.15
CA THR A 153 22.64 4.69 -18.25
C THR A 153 22.23 5.48 -19.49
N ILE A 154 21.78 6.73 -19.32
CA ILE A 154 21.29 7.55 -20.43
C ILE A 154 22.38 7.80 -21.48
N ALA A 155 23.63 8.01 -21.05
CA ALA A 155 24.76 8.12 -21.96
C ALA A 155 24.85 6.93 -22.93
N ASP A 156 24.67 5.70 -22.45
CA ASP A 156 24.75 4.50 -23.28
C ASP A 156 23.61 4.44 -24.31
N LEU A 157 22.39 4.84 -23.90
CA LEU A 157 21.21 4.91 -24.77
C LEU A 157 21.34 5.96 -25.88
N LEU A 158 22.07 7.05 -25.59
CA LEU A 158 22.33 8.16 -26.52
C LEU A 158 23.67 8.02 -27.26
N HIS A 159 24.37 6.89 -27.09
CA HIS A 159 25.70 6.65 -27.66
C HIS A 159 26.75 7.72 -27.30
N GLN A 160 26.65 8.29 -26.10
CA GLN A 160 27.61 9.22 -25.52
C GLN A 160 28.62 8.44 -24.66
N LYS A 161 29.80 9.01 -24.45
CA LYS A 161 30.88 8.41 -23.63
C LYS A 161 31.30 9.34 -22.50
N ALA A 162 32.03 8.79 -21.53
CA ALA A 162 32.66 9.56 -20.48
C ALA A 162 33.50 10.72 -21.07
N GLY A 163 33.32 11.92 -20.52
CA GLY A 163 33.99 13.14 -20.98
C GLY A 163 33.21 13.92 -22.06
N ASP A 164 32.17 13.35 -22.66
CA ASP A 164 31.22 14.15 -23.46
C ASP A 164 30.37 15.05 -22.55
N ASN A 165 29.67 16.04 -23.12
CA ASN A 165 28.80 16.94 -22.34
C ASN A 165 27.63 16.14 -21.74
N PRO A 166 27.55 15.98 -20.41
CA PRO A 166 26.57 15.10 -19.77
C PRO A 166 25.18 15.72 -19.62
N HIS A 167 24.98 16.99 -19.99
CA HIS A 167 23.73 17.72 -19.69
C HIS A 167 22.61 17.40 -20.68
N PHE A 168 22.31 16.11 -20.85
CA PHE A 168 21.40 15.57 -21.85
C PHE A 168 19.97 16.08 -21.69
N TRP A 169 19.54 16.35 -20.45
CA TRP A 169 18.22 16.86 -20.10
C TRP A 169 17.84 18.16 -20.84
N TYR A 170 18.83 19.00 -21.18
CA TYR A 170 18.57 20.26 -21.88
C TYR A 170 18.29 20.09 -23.38
N ASN A 171 18.39 18.87 -23.92
CA ASN A 171 18.02 18.56 -25.30
C ASN A 171 16.68 17.80 -25.31
N PRO A 172 15.55 18.47 -25.64
CA PRO A 172 14.24 17.82 -25.64
C PRO A 172 14.16 16.60 -26.56
N SER A 173 14.85 16.62 -27.71
CA SER A 173 14.85 15.47 -28.63
C SER A 173 15.51 14.24 -28.02
N TRP A 174 16.52 14.42 -27.15
CA TRP A 174 17.15 13.31 -26.44
C TRP A 174 16.28 12.82 -25.28
N VAL A 175 15.55 13.73 -24.64
CA VAL A 175 14.56 13.37 -23.62
C VAL A 175 13.46 12.50 -24.22
N ASP A 176 12.90 12.89 -25.37
CA ASP A 176 11.89 12.12 -26.09
C ASP A 176 12.43 10.74 -26.50
N GLN A 177 13.62 10.71 -27.11
CA GLN A 177 14.28 9.46 -27.51
C GLN A 177 14.48 8.51 -26.32
N VAL A 178 14.88 9.02 -25.15
CA VAL A 178 15.09 8.20 -23.95
C VAL A 178 13.78 7.69 -23.36
N ALA A 179 12.72 8.50 -23.41
CA ALA A 179 11.41 8.14 -22.88
C ALA A 179 10.72 7.03 -23.70
N ASP A 180 11.04 6.92 -24.98
CA ASP A 180 10.45 5.96 -25.92
C ASP A 180 11.14 4.57 -25.96
N ILE A 181 12.28 4.41 -25.26
CA ILE A 181 13.08 3.16 -25.23
C ILE A 181 12.58 2.19 -24.14
#